data_AF-A0A9W9ITV3-F1
#
_entry.id   AF-A0A9W9ITV3-F1
#
_cell.length_a   1.000
_cell.length_b   1.000
_cell.length_c   1.000
_cell.angle_alpha   90.00
_cell.angle_beta   90.00
_cell.angle_gamma   90.00
#
_symmetry.space_group_name_H-M   'P 1'
#
loop_
_entity.id
_entity.type
_entity.pdbx_description
1 polymer ?
#
loop_
_entity_poly.entity_id
_entity_poly.type
_entity_poly.pdbx_seq_one_letter_code
_entity_poly.pdbx_strand_id
1 'polypeptide(L)'
;HRESKDVALIAAKTSNEDAGWILDFCKEFKCTPYIYTMDEEPEDGFLVPYTLKGNEAGAYLTYIVDHYYDLHPYNIFIHGAEHRWHNDMAGSKTPDALVNLRVEAVSRRGYANLRCMAVPGCPDGLHPSRMETPDIENQNLVDNFPQIWSELFGLDPSTAPPLQVGYHCCAQFAVTKQRIRERGWNEYDRTLKWIEHNEWSNSYGIGWMLEKLWHIMFGMAAVDCQETTQCRCDLYGWCGPNPETNGTMLTPLS
;
A
#
# COMPACT_ATOMS: atom_id res chain seq x y z
N HIS A 1 -0.28 20.91 0.23
CA HIS A 1 -0.66 20.91 1.67
C HIS A 1 -0.35 22.27 2.30
N ARG A 2 -1.09 22.66 3.35
CA ARG A 2 -0.89 23.98 4.00
C ARG A 2 -0.08 23.87 5.29
N GLU A 3 -0.17 22.74 6.00
CA GLU A 3 0.48 22.50 7.30
C GLU A 3 1.02 21.06 7.44
N SER A 4 2.01 20.84 8.31
CA SER A 4 2.65 19.53 8.53
C SER A 4 1.70 18.45 9.05
N LYS A 5 0.61 18.86 9.71
CA LYS A 5 -0.44 17.99 10.22
C LYS A 5 -1.42 17.48 9.16
N ASP A 6 -1.27 17.92 7.91
CA ASP A 6 -2.14 17.49 6.80
C ASP A 6 -1.75 16.10 6.28
N VAL A 7 -0.46 15.74 6.34
CA VAL A 7 0.10 14.53 5.72
C VAL A 7 1.03 13.82 6.68
N ALA A 8 0.76 12.55 6.93
CA ALA A 8 1.74 11.61 7.48
C ALA A 8 2.43 10.86 6.33
N LEU A 9 3.76 10.78 6.37
CA LEU A 9 4.56 9.96 5.47
C LEU A 9 5.18 8.82 6.28
N ILE A 10 4.67 7.62 6.05
CA ILE A 10 4.99 6.41 6.78
C ILE A 10 5.92 5.57 5.92
N ALA A 11 7.08 5.19 6.48
CA ALA A 11 8.05 4.39 5.77
C ALA A 11 8.52 3.20 6.61
N ALA A 12 8.75 2.07 5.94
CA ALA A 12 9.45 0.93 6.50
C ALA A 12 10.82 0.80 5.80
N LYS A 13 11.89 0.69 6.58
CA LYS A 13 13.26 0.55 6.07
C LYS A 13 14.00 -0.61 6.73
N THR A 14 15.06 -1.07 6.07
CA THR A 14 16.11 -1.90 6.68
C THR A 14 17.42 -1.12 6.86
N SER A 15 18.34 -1.62 7.66
CA SER A 15 19.65 -1.02 7.98
C SER A 15 20.50 -0.74 6.75
N ASN A 16 20.27 -1.47 5.65
CA ASN A 16 20.94 -1.26 4.38
C ASN A 16 20.33 -0.14 3.51
N GLU A 17 19.21 0.45 3.94
CA GLU A 17 18.49 1.50 3.21
C GLU A 17 18.65 2.85 3.92
N ASP A 18 19.00 3.87 3.13
CA ASP A 18 19.01 5.27 3.59
C ASP A 18 17.61 5.87 3.47
N ALA A 19 17.02 6.21 4.62
CA ALA A 19 15.72 6.86 4.75
C ALA A 19 15.84 8.36 5.13
N GLY A 20 17.06 8.92 5.18
CA GLY A 20 17.29 10.32 5.56
C GLY A 20 16.61 11.33 4.64
N TRP A 21 16.46 10.98 3.35
CA TRP A 21 15.77 11.80 2.36
C TRP A 21 14.31 12.10 2.74
N ILE A 22 13.65 11.22 3.51
CA ILE A 22 12.26 11.40 3.95
C ILE A 22 12.16 12.59 4.91
N LEU A 23 13.17 12.79 5.76
CA LEU A 23 13.22 13.91 6.70
C LEU A 23 13.36 15.24 5.94
N ASP A 24 14.25 15.29 4.95
CA ASP A 24 14.45 16.46 4.09
C ASP A 24 13.19 16.76 3.28
N PHE A 25 12.57 15.73 2.69
CA PHE A 25 11.31 15.84 1.97
C PHE A 25 10.20 16.42 2.88
N CYS A 26 10.01 15.87 4.08
CA CYS A 26 8.95 16.36 4.97
C CYS A 26 9.22 17.76 5.52
N LYS A 27 10.49 18.17 5.66
CA LYS A 27 10.86 19.54 5.99
C LYS A 27 10.48 20.52 4.88
N GLU A 28 10.68 20.15 3.62
CA GLU A 28 10.35 20.98 2.46
C GLU A 28 8.83 21.02 2.18
N PHE A 29 8.20 19.84 2.10
CA PHE A 29 6.81 19.68 1.69
C PHE A 29 5.80 19.73 2.85
N LYS A 30 6.28 19.94 4.08
CA LYS A 30 5.49 20.00 5.31
C LYS A 30 4.64 18.74 5.48
N CYS A 31 5.30 17.61 5.73
CA CYS A 31 4.66 16.39 6.23
C CYS A 31 5.25 15.97 7.57
N THR A 32 4.61 15.01 8.22
CA THR A 32 5.10 14.38 9.45
C THR A 32 5.64 12.99 9.12
N PRO A 33 6.97 12.75 9.26
CA PRO A 33 7.55 11.45 8.95
C PRO A 33 7.37 10.45 10.10
N TYR A 34 7.00 9.21 9.76
CA TYR A 34 6.97 8.05 10.66
C TYR A 34 7.80 6.94 10.03
N ILE A 35 9.05 6.81 10.44
CA ILE A 35 10.01 5.90 9.81
C ILE A 35 10.27 4.74 10.77
N TYR A 36 9.86 3.54 10.37
CA TYR A 36 10.03 2.30 11.11
C TYR A 36 11.23 1.53 10.59
N THR A 37 12.06 1.01 11.49
CA THR A 37 13.12 0.06 11.16
C THR A 37 12.62 -1.37 11.30
N MET A 38 12.93 -2.20 10.31
CA MET A 38 12.54 -3.62 10.24
C MET A 38 13.68 -4.57 10.63
N ASP A 39 14.76 -4.05 11.23
CA ASP A 39 15.89 -4.83 11.72
C ASP A 39 15.73 -5.25 13.18
N GLU A 40 16.33 -6.39 13.55
CA GLU A 40 16.30 -6.90 14.93
C GLU A 40 17.05 -5.99 15.92
N GLU A 41 18.14 -5.36 15.45
CA GLU A 41 18.87 -4.33 16.19
C GLU A 41 18.47 -2.95 15.62
N PRO A 42 17.50 -2.25 16.25
CA PRO A 42 16.99 -1.00 15.72
C PRO A 42 18.03 0.12 15.84
N GLU A 43 18.21 0.87 14.75
CA GLU A 43 18.99 2.10 14.75
C GLU A 43 18.31 3.21 15.57
N ASP A 44 19.13 4.01 16.26
CA ASP A 44 18.66 5.14 17.05
C ASP A 44 17.85 6.14 16.20
N GLY A 45 16.72 6.58 16.74
CA GLY A 45 15.87 7.62 16.12
C GLY A 45 14.81 7.09 15.14
N PHE A 46 14.77 5.78 14.88
CA PHE A 46 13.68 5.15 14.14
C PHE A 46 12.66 4.48 15.07
N LEU A 47 11.42 4.34 14.57
CA LEU A 47 10.34 3.66 15.27
C LEU A 47 10.51 2.13 15.15
N VAL A 48 10.05 1.39 16.15
CA VAL A 48 10.07 -0.08 16.16
C VAL A 48 8.63 -0.59 16.04
N PRO A 49 8.32 -1.43 15.04
CA PRO A 49 6.98 -1.97 14.86
C PRO A 49 6.66 -3.03 15.93
N TYR A 50 5.38 -3.34 16.13
CA TYR A 50 4.99 -4.44 17.04
C TYR A 50 5.44 -5.82 16.54
N THR A 51 5.73 -5.97 15.25
CA THR A 51 6.28 -7.19 14.70
C THR A 51 7.19 -6.90 13.51
N LEU A 52 8.27 -7.67 13.39
CA LEU A 52 9.14 -7.67 12.22
C LEU A 52 8.64 -8.63 11.12
N LYS A 53 7.63 -9.47 11.41
CA LYS A 53 6.99 -10.32 10.40
C LYS A 53 6.17 -9.48 9.43
N GLY A 54 6.07 -9.95 8.18
CA GLY A 54 5.31 -9.26 7.14
C GLY A 54 5.99 -8.05 6.52
N ASN A 55 7.29 -7.82 6.81
CA ASN A 55 8.07 -6.69 6.30
C ASN A 55 7.34 -5.35 6.54
N GLU A 56 7.21 -4.50 5.53
CA GLU A 56 6.54 -3.19 5.64
C GLU A 56 5.09 -3.29 6.15
N ALA A 57 4.40 -4.41 5.94
CA ALA A 57 3.04 -4.57 6.44
C ALA A 57 2.96 -4.51 7.97
N GLY A 58 3.96 -5.07 8.67
CA GLY A 58 4.06 -5.00 10.13
C GLY A 58 4.20 -3.56 10.63
N ALA A 59 5.05 -2.76 9.98
CA ALA A 59 5.22 -1.34 10.28
C ALA A 59 3.97 -0.51 9.96
N TYR A 60 3.37 -0.70 8.79
CA TYR A 60 2.20 0.05 8.36
C TYR A 60 1.00 -0.19 9.29
N LEU A 61 0.77 -1.45 9.68
CA LEU A 61 -0.30 -1.79 10.61
C LEU A 61 -0.02 -1.30 12.02
N THR A 62 1.24 -1.34 12.48
CA THR A 62 1.62 -0.72 13.77
C THR A 62 1.25 0.77 13.76
N TYR A 63 1.63 1.50 12.71
CA TYR A 63 1.25 2.91 12.56
C TYR A 63 -0.27 3.11 12.60
N ILE A 64 -1.04 2.32 11.83
CA ILE A 64 -2.49 2.46 11.78
C ILE A 64 -3.11 2.19 13.16
N VAL A 65 -2.63 1.17 13.87
CA VAL A 65 -3.12 0.78 15.21
C VAL A 65 -2.81 1.87 16.23
N ASP A 66 -1.58 2.38 16.26
CA ASP A 66 -1.15 3.39 17.23
C ASP A 66 -1.81 4.74 17.00
N HIS A 67 -2.00 5.11 15.73
CA HIS A 67 -2.47 6.43 15.34
C HIS A 67 -3.93 6.50 14.92
N TYR A 68 -4.71 5.42 15.05
CA TYR A 68 -6.07 5.34 14.49
C TYR A 68 -6.98 6.52 14.87
N TYR A 69 -6.87 6.98 16.12
CA TYR A 69 -7.70 8.07 16.67
C TYR A 69 -7.16 9.48 16.37
N ASP A 70 -5.89 9.60 15.97
CA ASP A 70 -5.16 10.84 15.66
C ASP A 70 -4.57 10.88 14.23
N LEU A 71 -4.98 9.98 13.34
CA LEU A 71 -4.57 9.93 11.93
C LEU A 71 -4.58 11.31 11.26
N HIS A 72 -3.60 11.54 10.39
CA HIS A 72 -3.54 12.72 9.54
C HIS A 72 -4.60 12.62 8.43
N PRO A 73 -5.10 13.74 7.88
CA PRO A 73 -6.05 13.73 6.77
C PRO A 73 -5.63 12.80 5.62
N TYR A 74 -4.34 12.81 5.28
CA TYR A 74 -3.72 11.91 4.31
C TYR A 74 -2.58 11.13 4.96
N ASN A 75 -2.52 9.83 4.71
CA ASN A 75 -1.49 8.94 5.22
C ASN A 75 -0.89 8.22 4.02
N ILE A 76 0.39 8.44 3.77
CA ILE A 76 1.11 7.93 2.60
C ILE A 76 2.12 6.91 3.09
N PHE A 77 2.02 5.68 2.59
CA PHE A 77 2.84 4.54 2.96
C PHE A 77 3.82 4.25 1.83
N ILE A 78 5.11 4.20 2.15
CA ILE A 78 6.21 4.01 1.18
C ILE A 78 7.30 3.08 1.72
N HIS A 79 8.11 2.51 0.82
CA HIS A 79 9.36 1.88 1.24
C HIS A 79 10.41 2.95 1.58
N GLY A 80 11.32 2.63 2.50
CA GLY A 80 12.34 3.57 2.98
C GLY A 80 13.45 3.89 1.97
N ALA A 81 13.81 2.94 1.11
CA ALA A 81 14.81 3.18 0.07
C ALA A 81 14.34 4.21 -0.97
N GLU A 82 15.22 5.17 -1.28
CA GLU A 82 15.01 6.16 -2.35
C GLU A 82 14.85 5.51 -3.73
N HIS A 83 15.53 4.39 -3.96
CA HIS A 83 15.57 3.68 -5.25
C HIS A 83 14.97 2.27 -5.13
N ARG A 84 13.87 2.03 -5.85
CA ARG A 84 13.32 0.67 -6.05
C ARG A 84 12.90 0.49 -7.50
N TRP A 85 13.13 -0.70 -8.03
CA TRP A 85 12.84 -1.07 -9.42
C TRP A 85 11.35 -0.94 -9.81
N HIS A 86 10.43 -0.89 -8.84
CA HIS A 86 9.00 -0.73 -9.09
C HIS A 86 8.53 0.74 -9.09
N ASN A 87 9.44 1.72 -8.91
CA ASN A 87 9.17 3.16 -8.95
C ASN A 87 9.05 3.72 -10.39
N ASP A 88 8.70 2.93 -11.41
CA ASP A 88 8.69 3.28 -12.87
C ASP A 88 7.73 4.41 -13.30
N MET A 89 7.33 5.27 -12.38
CA MET A 89 6.30 6.27 -12.55
C MET A 89 6.85 7.62 -13.00
N ALA A 90 8.08 8.02 -12.60
CA ALA A 90 8.64 9.34 -12.95
C ALA A 90 10.16 9.35 -13.20
N GLY A 91 10.81 8.19 -13.08
CA GLY A 91 12.24 8.06 -12.77
C GLY A 91 12.41 7.02 -11.66
N SER A 92 13.61 6.52 -11.40
CA SER A 92 13.86 5.43 -10.43
C SER A 92 13.58 5.79 -8.96
N LYS A 93 13.07 7.00 -8.68
CA LYS A 93 13.08 7.66 -7.37
C LYS A 93 11.67 7.96 -6.84
N THR A 94 11.38 7.51 -5.62
CA THR A 94 10.11 7.79 -4.91
C THR A 94 9.80 9.30 -4.76
N PRO A 95 10.78 10.19 -4.46
CA PRO A 95 10.53 11.63 -4.35
C PRO A 95 9.84 12.27 -5.55
N ASP A 96 10.24 11.91 -6.78
CA ASP A 96 9.74 12.54 -8.01
C ASP A 96 8.23 12.30 -8.19
N ALA A 97 7.75 11.12 -7.76
CA ALA A 97 6.33 10.79 -7.73
C ALA A 97 5.61 11.57 -6.61
N LEU A 98 6.18 11.63 -5.41
CA LEU A 98 5.54 12.30 -4.26
C LEU A 98 5.34 13.80 -4.46
N VAL A 99 6.28 14.49 -5.12
CA VAL A 99 6.14 15.93 -5.43
C VAL A 99 4.93 16.21 -6.31
N ASN A 100 4.60 15.29 -7.22
CA ASN A 100 3.50 15.44 -8.16
C ASN A 100 2.20 14.80 -7.67
N LEU A 101 2.20 14.13 -6.51
CA LEU A 101 1.03 13.41 -6.02
C LEU A 101 -0.12 14.38 -5.71
N ARG A 102 -1.22 14.20 -6.45
CA ARG A 102 -2.47 14.97 -6.31
C ARG A 102 -3.35 14.35 -5.24
N VAL A 103 -3.36 14.95 -4.06
CA VAL A 103 -4.21 14.49 -2.95
C VAL A 103 -5.71 14.62 -3.22
N GLU A 104 -6.10 15.40 -4.23
CA GLU A 104 -7.46 15.43 -4.75
C GLU A 104 -7.89 14.06 -5.28
N ALA A 105 -7.01 13.38 -6.03
CA ALA A 105 -7.31 12.04 -6.54
C ALA A 105 -7.42 11.01 -5.39
N VAL A 106 -6.55 11.13 -4.37
CA VAL A 106 -6.65 10.33 -3.13
C VAL A 106 -7.94 10.64 -2.38
N SER A 107 -8.36 11.90 -2.31
CA SER A 107 -9.61 12.31 -1.66
C SER A 107 -10.83 11.73 -2.34
N ARG A 108 -10.84 11.73 -3.68
CA ARG A 108 -11.98 11.25 -4.47
C ARG A 108 -12.19 9.74 -4.36
N ARG A 109 -11.11 8.97 -4.31
CA ARG A 109 -11.17 7.50 -4.19
C ARG A 109 -11.11 7.01 -2.74
N GLY A 110 -10.58 7.82 -1.83
CA GLY A 110 -10.27 7.44 -0.45
C GLY A 110 -8.97 6.64 -0.31
N TYR A 111 -8.53 5.96 -1.37
CA TYR A 111 -7.31 5.15 -1.46
C TYR A 111 -6.75 5.20 -2.90
N ALA A 112 -5.42 5.23 -3.03
CA ALA A 112 -4.73 5.13 -4.32
C ALA A 112 -3.36 4.44 -4.16
N ASN A 113 -3.03 3.52 -5.06
CA ASN A 113 -1.65 3.03 -5.18
C ASN A 113 -0.79 4.12 -5.84
N LEU A 114 0.46 4.26 -5.42
CA LEU A 114 1.39 5.19 -6.07
C LEU A 114 1.85 4.66 -7.45
N ARG A 115 1.70 3.37 -7.72
CA ARG A 115 1.91 2.74 -9.02
C ARG A 115 0.62 2.73 -9.86
N CYS A 116 0.75 3.09 -11.13
CA CYS A 116 -0.33 3.03 -12.14
C CYS A 116 -0.12 1.96 -13.21
N MET A 117 1.07 1.35 -13.28
CA MET A 117 1.31 0.27 -14.23
C MET A 117 0.47 -0.95 -13.83
N ALA A 118 -0.24 -1.53 -14.79
CA ALA A 118 -1.11 -2.69 -14.55
C ALA A 118 -0.32 -3.96 -14.19
N VAL A 119 0.89 -4.12 -14.72
CA VAL A 119 1.70 -5.32 -14.49
C VAL A 119 2.85 -5.02 -13.52
N PRO A 120 3.09 -5.88 -12.52
CA PRO A 120 2.27 -7.04 -12.13
C PRO A 120 0.99 -6.63 -11.36
N GLY A 121 0.04 -7.56 -11.25
CA GLY A 121 -1.11 -7.46 -10.33
C GLY A 121 -2.50 -7.27 -10.98
N CYS A 122 -2.58 -6.76 -12.19
CA CYS A 122 -3.85 -6.58 -12.91
C CYS A 122 -3.93 -7.40 -14.22
N PRO A 123 -5.10 -8.00 -14.55
CA PRO A 123 -6.28 -8.16 -13.69
C PRO A 123 -6.18 -9.36 -12.73
N ASP A 124 -5.27 -10.31 -13.01
CA ASP A 124 -5.17 -11.59 -12.32
C ASP A 124 -4.03 -11.56 -11.28
N GLY A 125 -4.13 -10.66 -10.30
CA GLY A 125 -3.12 -10.54 -9.23
C GLY A 125 -3.11 -11.73 -8.29
N LEU A 126 -4.27 -12.34 -8.01
CA LEU A 126 -4.41 -13.63 -7.34
C LEU A 126 -5.61 -14.34 -7.96
N HIS A 127 -5.37 -15.48 -8.60
CA HIS A 127 -6.42 -16.27 -9.23
C HIS A 127 -6.10 -17.77 -9.10
N PRO A 128 -6.90 -18.58 -8.38
CA PRO A 128 -6.58 -20.00 -8.11
C PRO A 128 -6.31 -20.86 -9.35
N SER A 129 -6.95 -20.55 -10.48
CA SER A 129 -6.76 -21.27 -11.75
C SER A 129 -5.72 -20.66 -12.70
N ARG A 130 -5.07 -19.54 -12.34
CA ARG A 130 -4.08 -18.83 -13.16
C ARG A 130 -2.94 -18.38 -12.26
N MET A 131 -2.13 -19.35 -11.83
CA MET A 131 -1.00 -19.09 -10.93
C MET A 131 0.20 -18.59 -11.71
N GLU A 132 0.80 -17.50 -11.23
CA GLU A 132 2.12 -17.02 -11.67
C GLU A 132 3.23 -17.57 -10.76
N THR A 133 4.49 -17.38 -11.12
CA THR A 133 5.64 -17.85 -10.32
C THR A 133 5.58 -17.42 -8.85
N PRO A 134 5.25 -16.17 -8.50
CA PRO A 134 5.16 -15.76 -7.09
C PRO A 134 4.03 -16.47 -6.33
N ASP A 135 2.95 -16.85 -7.01
CA ASP A 135 1.85 -17.61 -6.41
C ASP A 135 2.31 -19.04 -6.08
N ILE A 136 3.10 -19.66 -6.96
CA ILE A 136 3.68 -20.99 -6.77
C ILE A 136 4.69 -20.98 -5.61
N GLU A 137 5.53 -19.94 -5.53
CA GLU A 137 6.48 -19.77 -4.41
C GLU A 137 5.76 -19.59 -3.05
N ASN A 138 4.52 -19.09 -3.09
CA ASN A 138 3.67 -18.88 -1.92
C ASN A 138 2.45 -19.82 -1.89
N GLN A 139 2.56 -21.02 -2.47
CA GLN A 139 1.44 -21.93 -2.67
C GLN A 139 0.64 -22.21 -1.40
N ASN A 140 1.31 -22.35 -0.24
CA ASN A 140 0.62 -22.58 1.04
C ASN A 140 -0.35 -21.44 1.41
N LEU A 141 -0.02 -20.19 1.07
CA LEU A 141 -0.91 -19.06 1.29
C LEU A 141 -2.06 -19.03 0.27
N VAL A 142 -1.79 -19.42 -0.97
CA VAL A 142 -2.80 -19.50 -2.05
C VAL A 142 -3.83 -20.59 -1.75
N ASP A 143 -3.37 -21.79 -1.41
CA ASP A 143 -4.23 -22.96 -1.12
C ASP A 143 -5.19 -22.68 0.04
N ASN A 144 -4.78 -21.81 0.96
CA ASN A 144 -5.52 -21.51 2.17
C ASN A 144 -6.08 -20.09 2.21
N PHE A 145 -6.10 -19.41 1.06
CA PHE A 145 -6.68 -18.09 0.93
C PHE A 145 -8.11 -17.97 1.51
N PRO A 146 -9.01 -18.97 1.40
CA PRO A 146 -10.33 -18.89 2.06
C PRO A 146 -10.27 -18.74 3.59
N GLN A 147 -9.34 -19.45 4.24
CA GLN A 147 -9.16 -19.34 5.69
C GLN A 147 -8.53 -17.99 6.05
N ILE A 148 -7.46 -17.60 5.33
CA ILE A 148 -6.79 -16.31 5.51
C ILE A 148 -7.79 -15.16 5.36
N TRP A 149 -8.62 -15.20 4.32
CA TRP A 149 -9.66 -14.22 4.08
C TRP A 149 -10.62 -14.10 5.26
N SER A 150 -11.12 -15.24 5.75
CA SER A 150 -12.06 -15.26 6.88
C SER A 150 -11.43 -14.71 8.16
N GLU A 151 -10.16 -15.06 8.44
CA GLU A 151 -9.41 -14.57 9.59
C GLU A 151 -9.15 -13.05 9.51
N LEU A 152 -8.67 -12.56 8.36
CA LEU A 152 -8.36 -11.14 8.16
C LEU A 152 -9.61 -10.27 8.27
N PHE A 153 -10.71 -10.67 7.63
CA PHE A 153 -11.94 -9.88 7.59
C PHE A 153 -12.91 -10.21 8.72
N GLY A 154 -12.59 -11.18 9.60
CA GLY A 154 -13.45 -11.58 10.72
C GLY A 154 -14.79 -12.14 10.25
N LEU A 155 -14.78 -12.90 9.16
CA LEU A 155 -15.95 -13.47 8.52
C LEU A 155 -16.19 -14.90 9.02
N ASP A 156 -17.40 -15.39 8.84
CA ASP A 156 -17.68 -16.81 9.01
C ASP A 156 -16.80 -17.61 8.02
N PRO A 157 -16.13 -18.70 8.44
CA PRO A 157 -15.28 -19.51 7.56
C PRO A 157 -15.96 -20.07 6.30
N SER A 158 -17.30 -20.13 6.27
CA SER A 158 -18.08 -20.51 5.08
C SER A 158 -18.24 -19.37 4.07
N THR A 159 -17.86 -18.14 4.43
CA THR A 159 -17.89 -16.98 3.54
C THR A 159 -16.79 -17.11 2.50
N ALA A 160 -17.16 -17.39 1.26
CA ALA A 160 -16.20 -17.56 0.19
C ALA A 160 -15.44 -16.24 -0.09
N PRO A 161 -14.10 -16.29 -0.28
CA PRO A 161 -13.35 -15.15 -0.78
C PRO A 161 -13.74 -14.83 -2.24
N PRO A 162 -13.37 -13.65 -2.76
CA PRO A 162 -13.46 -13.41 -4.19
C PRO A 162 -12.62 -14.44 -4.97
N LEU A 163 -13.14 -14.89 -6.11
CA LEU A 163 -12.43 -15.83 -7.00
C LEU A 163 -11.16 -15.21 -7.62
N GLN A 164 -11.13 -13.88 -7.70
CA GLN A 164 -10.08 -13.11 -8.34
C GLN A 164 -9.82 -11.85 -7.52
N VAL A 165 -8.54 -11.59 -7.28
CA VAL A 165 -8.05 -10.31 -6.76
C VAL A 165 -7.15 -9.68 -7.80
N GLY A 166 -7.34 -8.39 -8.09
CA GLY A 166 -6.60 -7.67 -9.11
C GLY A 166 -6.44 -6.21 -8.75
N TYR A 167 -5.20 -5.76 -8.62
CA TYR A 167 -4.87 -4.37 -8.36
C TYR A 167 -3.43 -4.07 -8.77
N HIS A 168 -3.09 -2.79 -8.89
CA HIS A 168 -1.69 -2.38 -9.11
C HIS A 168 -0.82 -2.94 -7.99
N CYS A 169 0.29 -3.58 -8.33
CA CYS A 169 1.20 -4.15 -7.33
C CYS A 169 1.72 -3.11 -6.34
N CYS A 170 2.43 -3.67 -5.35
CA CYS A 170 3.43 -3.02 -4.56
C CYS A 170 2.83 -2.26 -3.37
N ALA A 171 3.52 -2.29 -2.24
CA ALA A 171 3.03 -1.77 -0.96
C ALA A 171 3.33 -0.26 -0.78
N GLN A 172 3.05 0.54 -1.82
CA GLN A 172 3.17 1.99 -1.77
C GLN A 172 1.86 2.66 -2.16
N PHE A 173 1.22 3.34 -1.21
CA PHE A 173 -0.13 3.87 -1.41
C PHE A 173 -0.41 5.09 -0.54
N ALA A 174 -1.40 5.89 -0.95
CA ALA A 174 -1.95 6.99 -0.18
C ALA A 174 -3.40 6.68 0.19
N VAL A 175 -3.77 6.95 1.43
CA VAL A 175 -5.12 6.70 1.95
C VAL A 175 -5.58 7.84 2.84
N THR A 176 -6.85 8.18 2.73
CA THR A 176 -7.46 9.21 3.58
C THR A 176 -7.74 8.67 4.98
N LYS A 177 -7.71 9.55 5.98
CA LYS A 177 -8.19 9.26 7.33
C LYS A 177 -9.58 8.63 7.34
N GLN A 178 -10.49 9.21 6.55
CA GLN A 178 -11.87 8.74 6.46
C GLN A 178 -11.89 7.28 5.99
N ARG A 179 -11.12 6.96 4.95
CA ARG A 179 -11.09 5.60 4.42
C ARG A 179 -10.50 4.58 5.38
N ILE A 180 -9.41 4.91 6.09
CA ILE A 180 -8.89 4.03 7.16
C ILE A 180 -9.99 3.76 8.20
N ARG A 181 -10.77 4.78 8.58
CA ARG A 181 -11.78 4.68 9.63
C ARG A 181 -13.08 3.97 9.24
N GLU A 182 -13.26 3.65 7.96
CA GLU A 182 -14.39 2.80 7.55
C GLU A 182 -14.23 1.36 8.04
N ARG A 183 -12.98 0.93 8.28
CA ARG A 183 -12.63 -0.32 8.95
C ARG A 183 -12.32 -0.05 10.43
N GLY A 184 -12.84 -0.86 11.34
CA GLY A 184 -12.68 -0.66 12.78
C GLY A 184 -11.25 -0.89 13.26
N TRP A 185 -10.83 -0.18 14.31
CA TRP A 185 -9.51 -0.36 14.95
C TRP A 185 -9.18 -1.83 15.26
N ASN A 186 -10.14 -2.55 15.89
CA ASN A 186 -9.99 -3.96 16.24
C ASN A 186 -9.71 -4.86 15.02
N GLU A 187 -10.13 -4.45 13.83
CA GLU A 187 -9.90 -5.22 12.61
C GLU A 187 -8.48 -5.04 12.07
N TYR A 188 -7.87 -3.86 12.24
CA TYR A 188 -6.45 -3.65 11.98
C TYR A 188 -5.57 -4.36 13.01
N ASP A 189 -5.93 -4.28 14.29
CA ASP A 189 -5.27 -5.01 15.37
C ASP A 189 -5.35 -6.54 15.15
N ARG A 190 -6.49 -7.05 14.67
CA ARG A 190 -6.62 -8.46 14.26
C ARG A 190 -5.65 -8.82 13.15
N THR A 191 -5.56 -8.02 12.09
CA THR A 191 -4.61 -8.25 10.99
C THR A 191 -3.16 -8.22 11.48
N LEU A 192 -2.82 -7.29 12.38
CA LEU A 192 -1.47 -7.21 12.93
C LEU A 192 -1.12 -8.44 13.78
N LYS A 193 -2.04 -8.89 14.63
CA LYS A 193 -1.89 -10.15 15.39
C LYS A 193 -1.82 -11.37 14.49
N TRP A 194 -2.57 -11.36 13.39
CA TRP A 194 -2.48 -12.41 12.38
C TRP A 194 -1.07 -12.48 11.80
N ILE A 195 -0.48 -11.36 11.38
CA ILE A 195 0.91 -11.32 10.88
C ILE A 195 1.92 -11.87 11.90
N GLU A 196 1.79 -11.46 13.17
CA GLU A 196 2.69 -11.87 14.24
C GLU A 196 2.65 -13.39 14.50
N HIS A 197 1.44 -13.96 14.57
CA HIS A 197 1.22 -15.35 14.95
C HIS A 197 1.12 -16.32 13.76
N ASN A 198 1.15 -15.81 12.52
CA ASN A 198 1.06 -16.65 11.34
C ASN A 198 2.27 -17.58 11.22
N GLU A 199 1.99 -18.86 10.94
CA GLU A 199 2.99 -19.92 10.69
C GLU A 199 2.91 -20.50 9.26
N TRP A 200 2.06 -19.92 8.40
CA TRP A 200 1.78 -20.42 7.06
C TRP A 200 2.91 -20.10 6.08
N SER A 201 3.64 -19.00 6.32
CA SER A 201 4.77 -18.57 5.51
C SER A 201 5.77 -17.76 6.34
N ASN A 202 6.90 -17.42 5.71
CA ASN A 202 7.88 -16.50 6.26
C ASN A 202 7.40 -15.03 6.13
N SER A 203 8.20 -14.08 6.65
CA SER A 203 7.89 -12.65 6.60
C SER A 203 7.62 -12.14 5.17
N TYR A 204 8.34 -12.66 4.18
CA TYR A 204 8.15 -12.28 2.78
C TYR A 204 6.78 -12.71 2.25
N GLY A 205 6.39 -13.98 2.43
CA GLY A 205 5.11 -14.46 1.94
C GLY A 205 3.93 -13.81 2.65
N ILE A 206 4.05 -13.56 3.95
CA ILE A 206 3.04 -12.79 4.71
C ILE A 206 2.90 -11.38 4.14
N GLY A 207 4.01 -10.67 3.91
CA GLY A 207 3.99 -9.32 3.32
C GLY A 207 3.38 -9.32 1.91
N TRP A 208 3.76 -10.31 1.09
CA TRP A 208 3.21 -10.52 -0.25
C TRP A 208 1.69 -10.73 -0.26
N MET A 209 1.14 -11.51 0.67
CA MET A 209 -0.31 -11.71 0.77
C MET A 209 -1.01 -10.40 1.13
N LEU A 210 -0.45 -9.63 2.06
CA LEU A 210 -0.99 -8.34 2.49
C LEU A 210 -0.93 -7.29 1.36
N GLU A 211 0.15 -7.29 0.56
CA GLU A 211 0.29 -6.43 -0.61
C GLU A 211 -0.92 -6.55 -1.56
N LYS A 212 -1.38 -7.78 -1.80
CA LYS A 212 -2.54 -8.04 -2.66
C LYS A 212 -3.87 -7.62 -2.06
N LEU A 213 -3.94 -7.29 -0.77
CA LEU A 213 -5.20 -7.07 -0.04
C LEU A 213 -5.38 -5.63 0.43
N TRP A 214 -4.38 -4.76 0.32
CA TRP A 214 -4.48 -3.38 0.81
C TRP A 214 -5.70 -2.64 0.26
N HIS A 215 -5.93 -2.70 -1.05
CA HIS A 215 -7.07 -2.01 -1.68
C HIS A 215 -8.41 -2.51 -1.12
N ILE A 216 -8.54 -3.81 -0.89
CA ILE A 216 -9.73 -4.42 -0.28
C ILE A 216 -9.87 -4.00 1.20
N MET A 217 -8.78 -4.00 1.97
CA MET A 217 -8.78 -3.52 3.36
C MET A 217 -9.21 -2.05 3.47
N PHE A 218 -8.97 -1.28 2.41
CA PHE A 218 -9.42 0.10 2.25
C PHE A 218 -10.67 0.23 1.36
N GLY A 219 -11.52 -0.81 1.30
CA GLY A 219 -12.87 -0.72 0.77
C GLY A 219 -13.00 -0.67 -0.75
N MET A 220 -11.93 -0.94 -1.50
CA MET A 220 -11.97 -1.06 -2.95
C MET A 220 -12.49 -2.44 -3.38
N ALA A 221 -12.95 -2.55 -4.63
CA ALA A 221 -13.40 -3.83 -5.19
C ALA A 221 -12.25 -4.84 -5.27
N ALA A 222 -12.56 -6.14 -5.21
CA ALA A 222 -11.55 -7.19 -5.30
C ALA A 222 -10.69 -7.08 -6.57
N VAL A 223 -11.30 -6.65 -7.68
CA VAL A 223 -10.62 -6.25 -8.91
C VAL A 223 -10.90 -4.76 -9.16
N ASP A 224 -9.87 -3.92 -9.06
CA ASP A 224 -9.93 -2.46 -9.28
C ASP A 224 -8.74 -1.99 -10.13
N CYS A 225 -8.69 -2.49 -11.35
CA CYS A 225 -7.59 -2.22 -12.28
C CYS A 225 -7.87 -0.95 -13.09
N GLN A 226 -7.20 0.14 -12.72
CA GLN A 226 -7.33 1.41 -13.43
C GLN A 226 -6.45 1.42 -14.67
N GLU A 227 -6.93 2.08 -15.72
CA GLU A 227 -6.12 2.32 -16.90
C GLU A 227 -4.89 3.14 -16.56
N THR A 228 -3.71 2.70 -17.00
CA THR A 228 -2.43 3.30 -16.61
C THR A 228 -2.36 4.79 -16.94
N THR A 229 -2.89 5.19 -18.10
CA THR A 229 -2.89 6.59 -18.55
C THR A 229 -3.86 7.45 -17.72
N GLN A 230 -5.04 6.93 -17.40
CA GLN A 230 -6.01 7.60 -16.54
C GLN A 230 -5.46 7.76 -15.12
N CYS A 231 -4.91 6.68 -14.54
CA CYS A 231 -4.29 6.73 -13.22
C CYS A 231 -3.15 7.77 -13.15
N ARG A 232 -2.30 7.85 -14.18
CA ARG A 232 -1.22 8.87 -14.23
C ARG A 232 -1.77 10.30 -14.32
N CYS A 233 -2.80 10.51 -15.12
CA CYS A 233 -3.46 11.81 -15.22
C CYS A 233 -4.11 12.20 -13.88
N ASP A 234 -4.78 11.27 -13.21
CA ASP A 234 -5.45 11.51 -11.94
C ASP A 234 -4.46 11.75 -10.81
N LEU A 235 -3.50 10.84 -10.60
CA LEU A 235 -2.59 10.91 -9.46
C LEU A 235 -1.49 11.95 -9.63
N TYR A 236 -1.06 12.24 -10.85
CA TYR A 236 0.14 13.07 -11.07
C TYR A 236 -0.09 14.25 -12.01
N GLY A 237 -1.31 14.40 -12.56
CA GLY A 237 -1.60 15.45 -13.54
C GLY A 237 -0.93 15.23 -14.89
N TRP A 238 -0.32 14.06 -15.13
CA TRP A 238 0.31 13.70 -16.40
C TRP A 238 -0.73 13.23 -17.40
N CYS A 239 -1.51 14.18 -17.86
CA CYS A 239 -2.59 13.96 -18.80
C CYS A 239 -2.08 14.03 -20.24
N GLY A 240 -2.53 13.09 -21.07
CA GLY A 240 -2.22 13.03 -22.49
C GLY A 240 -3.39 12.45 -23.27
N PRO A 241 -3.23 12.19 -24.57
CA PRO A 241 -4.24 11.52 -25.38
C PRO A 241 -4.49 10.12 -24.83
N ASN A 242 -5.75 9.75 -24.63
CA ASN A 242 -6.12 8.41 -24.22
C ASN A 242 -6.04 7.46 -25.44
N PRO A 243 -5.14 6.45 -25.42
CA PRO A 243 -4.94 5.54 -26.54
C PRO A 243 -6.15 4.65 -26.84
N GLU A 244 -7.07 4.48 -25.89
CA GLU A 244 -8.25 3.61 -26.03
C GLU A 244 -9.49 4.33 -26.54
N THR A 245 -9.50 5.67 -26.54
CA THR A 245 -10.66 6.50 -26.94
C THR A 245 -10.34 7.39 -28.14
N ASN A 246 -9.63 6.86 -29.14
CA ASN A 246 -9.21 7.59 -30.33
C ASN A 246 -8.43 8.90 -30.02
N GLY A 247 -7.67 8.93 -28.93
CA GLY A 247 -6.84 10.09 -28.57
C GLY A 247 -7.59 11.23 -27.87
N THR A 248 -8.75 10.97 -27.26
CA THR A 248 -9.42 11.98 -26.42
C THR A 248 -8.48 12.42 -25.29
N MET A 249 -8.32 13.73 -25.10
CA MET A 249 -7.45 14.26 -24.05
C MET A 249 -7.99 13.90 -22.68
N LEU A 250 -7.15 13.25 -21.86
CA LEU A 250 -7.50 12.95 -20.49
C LEU A 250 -7.63 14.23 -19.66
N THR A 251 -8.63 14.26 -18.81
CA THR A 251 -8.81 15.29 -17.79
C THR A 251 -8.70 14.66 -16.42
N PRO A 252 -7.95 15.28 -15.50
CA PRO A 252 -7.79 14.75 -14.17
C PRO A 252 -9.12 14.72 -13.42
N LEU A 253 -9.28 13.77 -12.51
CA LEU A 253 -10.31 13.82 -11.48
C LEU A 253 -10.23 15.18 -10.75
N SER A 254 -11.41 15.81 -10.65
CA SER A 254 -11.66 17.09 -9.99
C SER A 254 -12.12 16.92 -8.55
#